data_AF-A0A821NR36-F1
#
_entry.id   AF-A0A821NR36-F1
#
_cell.length_a   1.000
_cell.length_b   1.000
_cell.length_c   1.000
_cell.angle_alpha   90.00
_cell.angle_beta   90.00
_cell.angle_gamma   90.00
#
_symmetry.space_group_name_H-M   'P 1'
#
loop_
_entity.id
_entity.type
_entity.pdbx_description
1 polymer ?
#
loop_
_entity_poly.entity_id
_entity_poly.type
_entity_poly.pdbx_seq_one_letter_code
_entity_poly.pdbx_strand_id
1 'polypeptide(L)'
;MGNERNPETTHVMFLLCTDEPDSVEHFTQWDQTMKNVDVIDDFPTEREKIRRYRGPDFRFSRGDYVVKALIGAVDPEIDKLDEPIPLN
;
A
#
# COMPACT_ATOMS: atom_id res chain seq x y z
N MET A 1 -24.52 15.50 -13.49
CA MET A 1 -23.25 15.25 -12.79
C MET A 1 -22.21 14.98 -13.86
N GLY A 2 -21.15 15.79 -13.92
CA GLY A 2 -20.05 15.55 -14.86
C GLY A 2 -19.34 14.26 -14.47
N ASN A 3 -18.98 13.42 -15.46
CA ASN A 3 -18.33 12.13 -15.24
C ASN A 3 -16.81 12.29 -15.04
N GLU A 4 -16.41 13.40 -14.41
CA GLU A 4 -15.02 13.81 -14.24
C GLU A 4 -14.46 13.18 -12.95
N ARG A 5 -13.24 12.66 -13.01
CA ARG A 5 -12.56 12.10 -11.84
C ARG A 5 -12.08 13.24 -10.94
N ASN A 6 -12.37 13.15 -9.65
CA ASN A 6 -11.94 14.13 -8.65
C ASN A 6 -10.87 13.50 -7.73
N PRO A 7 -9.62 13.97 -7.75
CA PRO A 7 -8.55 13.38 -6.93
C PRO A 7 -8.81 13.48 -5.41
N GLU A 8 -9.64 14.43 -4.97
CA GLU A 8 -9.98 14.57 -3.54
C GLU A 8 -10.87 13.44 -3.01
N THR A 9 -11.61 12.77 -3.89
CA THR A 9 -12.60 11.74 -3.53
C THR A 9 -12.34 10.40 -4.22
N THR A 10 -11.35 10.34 -5.11
CA THR A 10 -11.00 9.14 -5.88
C THR A 10 -9.78 8.50 -5.24
N HIS A 11 -9.91 7.22 -4.88
CA HIS A 11 -8.83 6.43 -4.31
C HIS A 11 -8.34 5.44 -5.36
N VAL A 12 -7.03 5.24 -5.43
CA VAL A 12 -6.40 4.38 -6.44
C VAL A 12 -5.44 3.42 -5.75
N MET A 13 -5.64 2.13 -5.98
CA MET A 13 -4.69 1.09 -5.61
C MET A 13 -3.88 0.69 -6.84
N PHE A 14 -2.56 0.67 -6.73
CA PHE A 14 -1.71 -0.02 -7.70
C PHE A 14 -1.29 -1.37 -7.13
N LEU A 15 -1.59 -2.43 -7.88
CA LEU A 15 -1.14 -3.78 -7.55
C LEU A 15 0.08 -4.07 -8.41
N LEU A 16 1.25 -4.13 -7.80
CA LEU A 16 2.49 -4.42 -8.50
C LEU A 16 2.55 -5.91 -8.83
N CYS A 17 2.84 -6.18 -10.10
CA CYS A 17 3.11 -7.52 -10.63
C CYS A 17 4.41 -7.49 -11.44
N THR A 18 5.40 -6.76 -10.92
CA THR A 18 6.72 -6.57 -11.54
C THR A 18 7.78 -6.49 -10.45
N ASP A 19 8.93 -7.09 -10.72
CA ASP A 19 10.13 -7.01 -9.87
C ASP A 19 11.19 -6.10 -10.51
N GLU A 20 10.82 -5.36 -11.56
CA GLU A 20 11.70 -4.43 -12.25
C GLU A 20 12.01 -3.23 -11.33
N PRO A 21 13.27 -3.02 -10.92
CA PRO A 21 13.61 -2.09 -9.84
C PRO A 21 13.17 -0.65 -10.08
N ASP A 22 13.32 -0.13 -11.30
CA ASP A 22 13.02 1.28 -11.59
C ASP A 22 11.50 1.53 -11.49
N SER A 23 10.69 0.57 -11.95
CA SER A 23 9.24 0.60 -11.79
C SER A 23 8.85 0.58 -10.31
N VAL A 24 9.38 -0.36 -9.53
CA VAL A 24 9.07 -0.48 -8.10
C VAL A 24 9.45 0.80 -7.34
N GLU A 25 10.59 1.40 -7.66
CA GLU A 25 11.01 2.68 -7.06
C GLU A 25 10.04 3.81 -7.43
N HIS A 26 9.63 3.91 -8.69
CA HIS A 26 8.66 4.93 -9.12
C HIS A 26 7.30 4.79 -8.41
N PHE A 27 6.78 3.57 -8.28
CA PHE A 27 5.52 3.36 -7.57
C PHE A 27 5.65 3.63 -6.07
N THR A 28 6.78 3.25 -5.46
CA THR A 28 7.08 3.59 -4.05
C THR A 28 7.10 5.11 -3.82
N GLN A 29 7.63 5.89 -4.78
CA GLN A 29 7.58 7.34 -4.70
C GLN A 29 6.15 7.89 -4.78
N TRP A 30 5.28 7.26 -5.58
CA TRP A 30 3.88 7.70 -5.71
C TRP A 30 3.10 7.45 -4.43
N ASP A 31 3.24 6.25 -3.87
CA ASP A 31 2.70 5.84 -2.58
C ASP A 31 2.98 6.89 -1.49
N GLN A 32 4.24 7.30 -1.36
CA GLN A 32 4.69 8.24 -0.33
C GLN A 32 4.28 9.70 -0.54
N THR A 33 3.92 10.09 -1.77
CA THR A 33 3.77 11.51 -2.14
C THR A 33 2.39 11.89 -2.67
N MET A 34 1.60 10.93 -3.15
CA MET A 34 0.28 11.19 -3.72
C MET A 34 -0.82 10.95 -2.69
N LYS A 35 -1.79 11.87 -2.67
CA LYS A 35 -2.99 11.70 -1.83
C LYS A 35 -3.90 10.63 -2.43
N ASN A 36 -4.51 9.82 -1.57
CA ASN A 36 -5.50 8.80 -1.93
C ASN A 36 -4.95 7.71 -2.89
N VAL A 37 -3.64 7.46 -2.82
CA VAL A 37 -2.96 6.42 -3.58
C VAL A 37 -2.26 5.51 -2.57
N ASP A 38 -2.36 4.21 -2.76
CA ASP A 38 -1.54 3.19 -2.07
C ASP A 38 -1.07 2.17 -3.12
N VAL A 39 0.11 1.63 -2.90
CA VAL A 39 0.78 0.66 -3.75
C VAL A 39 1.05 -0.61 -2.95
N ILE A 40 0.52 -1.73 -3.42
CA ILE A 40 0.74 -3.03 -2.81
C ILE A 40 1.59 -3.93 -3.70
N ASP A 41 2.57 -4.61 -3.10
CA ASP A 41 3.39 -5.63 -3.77
C ASP A 41 2.67 -6.98 -3.85
N ASP A 42 3.37 -8.00 -4.37
CA ASP A 42 2.95 -9.38 -4.22
C ASP A 42 2.95 -9.82 -2.74
N PHE A 43 2.08 -10.78 -2.41
CA PHE A 43 1.87 -11.19 -1.01
C PHE A 43 3.14 -11.54 -0.21
N PRO A 44 4.11 -12.31 -0.74
CA PRO A 44 5.35 -12.60 -0.04
C PRO A 44 6.16 -11.35 0.33
N THR A 45 6.34 -10.42 -0.61
CA THR A 45 7.11 -9.18 -0.42
C THR A 45 6.41 -8.26 0.57
N GLU A 46 5.10 -8.07 0.37
CA GLU A 46 4.26 -7.25 1.22
C GLU A 46 4.31 -7.72 2.69
N ARG A 47 4.17 -9.03 2.90
CA ARG A 47 4.25 -9.62 4.24
C ARG A 47 5.61 -9.39 4.90
N GLU A 48 6.69 -9.42 4.12
CA GLU A 48 8.03 -9.19 4.65
C GLU A 48 8.23 -7.73 5.04
N LYS A 49 7.76 -6.79 4.21
CA LYS A 49 7.75 -5.35 4.55
C LYS A 49 6.97 -5.08 5.83
N ILE A 50 5.75 -5.60 5.95
CA ILE A 50 4.94 -5.46 7.18
C ILE A 50 5.70 -5.99 8.39
N ARG A 51 6.29 -7.18 8.30
CA ARG A 51 7.05 -7.79 9.41
C ARG A 51 8.30 -7.02 9.77
N ARG A 52 8.93 -6.34 8.81
CA ARG A 52 10.08 -5.45 9.06
C ARG A 52 9.71 -4.31 10.02
N TYR A 53 8.50 -3.77 9.92
CA TYR A 53 8.07 -2.62 10.73
C TYR A 53 7.18 -2.99 11.93
N ARG A 54 6.43 -4.08 11.84
CA ARG A 54 5.51 -4.55 12.90
C ARG A 54 6.08 -5.68 13.76
N GLY A 55 7.18 -6.28 13.34
CA GLY A 55 7.86 -7.38 14.03
C GLY A 55 7.65 -8.75 13.35
N PRO A 56 8.57 -9.70 13.56
CA PRO A 56 8.58 -11.00 12.85
C PRO A 56 7.35 -11.88 13.13
N ASP A 57 6.74 -11.72 14.30
CA ASP A 57 5.56 -12.48 14.72
C ASP A 57 4.23 -11.87 14.27
N PHE A 58 4.27 -10.73 13.56
CA PHE A 58 3.07 -10.10 13.04
C PHE A 58 2.35 -11.05 12.06
N ARG A 59 1.07 -11.30 12.36
CA ARG A 59 0.23 -12.18 11.57
C ARG A 59 -0.36 -11.40 10.41
N PHE A 60 0.01 -11.81 9.21
CA PHE A 60 -0.53 -11.27 7.96
C PHE A 60 -0.78 -12.42 7.00
N SER A 61 -2.06 -12.69 6.75
CA SER A 61 -2.55 -13.77 5.92
C SER A 61 -2.89 -13.29 4.51
N ARG A 62 -3.21 -14.21 3.61
CA ARG A 62 -3.72 -13.85 2.27
C ARG A 62 -5.07 -13.14 2.32
N GLY A 63 -5.88 -13.39 3.36
CA GLY A 63 -7.14 -12.66 3.55
C GLY A 63 -6.86 -11.19 3.88
N ASP A 64 -5.91 -10.94 4.79
CA ASP A 64 -5.49 -9.59 5.16
C ASP A 64 -4.88 -8.85 3.95
N TYR A 65 -4.10 -9.55 3.13
CA TYR A 65 -3.58 -9.05 1.87
C TYR A 65 -4.68 -8.61 0.89
N VAL A 66 -5.71 -9.44 0.69
CA VAL A 66 -6.84 -9.06 -0.17
C VAL A 66 -7.54 -7.82 0.36
N VAL A 67 -7.67 -7.69 1.68
CA VAL A 67 -8.25 -6.48 2.29
C VAL A 67 -7.35 -5.27 2.02
N LYS A 68 -6.05 -5.32 2.32
CA LYS A 68 -5.12 -4.19 2.03
C LYS A 68 -5.15 -3.82 0.54
N ALA A 69 -5.12 -4.80 -0.36
CA ALA A 69 -5.19 -4.58 -1.81
C ALA A 69 -6.48 -3.89 -2.29
N LEU A 70 -7.56 -3.93 -1.50
CA LEU A 70 -8.85 -3.32 -1.83
C LEU A 70 -9.06 -1.95 -1.17
N ILE A 71 -8.56 -1.74 0.04
CA ILE A 71 -8.91 -0.57 0.86
C ILE A 71 -7.72 0.21 1.41
N GLY A 72 -6.49 -0.16 1.09
CA GLY A 72 -5.29 0.49 1.63
C GLY A 72 -5.26 2.00 1.34
N ALA A 73 -5.54 2.43 0.10
CA ALA A 73 -5.65 3.85 -0.26
C ALA A 73 -6.79 4.60 0.46
N VAL A 74 -7.75 3.89 1.06
CA VAL A 74 -8.93 4.47 1.75
C VAL A 74 -8.72 4.52 3.26
N ASP A 75 -8.05 3.53 3.83
CA ASP A 75 -7.88 3.35 5.27
C ASP A 75 -6.41 3.59 5.68
N PRO A 76 -6.11 4.73 6.33
CA PRO A 76 -4.74 5.08 6.70
C PRO A 76 -4.07 4.15 7.71
N GLU A 77 -4.83 3.33 8.47
CA GLU A 77 -4.23 2.36 9.39
C GLU A 77 -3.72 1.13 8.63
N ILE A 78 -4.46 0.73 7.58
CA ILE A 78 -4.11 -0.38 6.69
C ILE A 78 -2.97 -0.01 5.75
N ASP A 79 -3.04 1.20 5.18
CA ASP A 79 -1.98 1.81 4.37
C ASP A 79 -0.62 1.71 5.10
N LYS A 80 -0.57 2.21 6.33
CA LYS A 80 0.66 2.31 7.11
C LYS A 80 1.27 0.98 7.56
N LEU A 81 0.62 -0.17 7.38
CA LEU A 81 1.07 -1.46 7.94
C LEU A 81 2.52 -1.82 7.57
N ASP A 82 2.94 -1.45 6.37
CA ASP A 82 4.29 -1.66 5.84
C ASP A 82 5.19 -0.41 5.90
N GLU A 83 4.78 0.61 6.67
CA GLU A 83 5.56 1.83 6.92
C GLU A 83 6.17 1.90 8.33
N PRO A 84 7.22 2.72 8.56
CA PRO A 84 7.75 2.98 9.90
C PRO A 84 6.69 3.54 10.86
N ILE A 85 6.68 3.03 12.10
CA ILE A 85 5.85 3.61 13.17
C ILE A 85 6.49 4.95 13.58
N PRO A 86 5.74 6.08 13.58
CA PRO A 86 6.27 7.35 14.06
C PRO A 86 6.74 7.22 15.52
N LEU A 87 7.98 7.65 15.80
CA LEU A 87 8.47 7.75 17.16
C LEU A 87 7.77 8.94 17.83
N ASN A 88 7.00 8.66 18.89
CA ASN A 88 6.41 9.69 19.75
C ASN A 88 7.49 10.47 20.52
#